data_AF-A0A2U0DIM8-F1
#
_entry.id   AF-A0A2U0DIM8-F1
#
_cell.length_a   1.000
_cell.length_b   1.000
_cell.length_c   1.000
_cell.angle_alpha   90.00
_cell.angle_beta   90.00
_cell.angle_gamma   90.00
#
_symmetry.space_group_name_H-M   'P 1'
#
loop_
_entity.id
_entity.type
_entity.pdbx_description
1 polymer ?
#
loop_
_entity_poly.entity_id
_entity_poly.type
_entity_poly.pdbx_seq_one_letter_code
_entity_poly.pdbx_strand_id
1 'polypeptide(L)'
;MLFIFIGCKKYQSQDHINTKFTVDKENIKDDSYSSKNLDNLFAAKGNTYFEPDYTGTSFDDYYVKNIVVKDQKGKKSNYLLFFDNKDILKDTLRIADDEMYSLNVIFDSNRKGIAVGTFDAKQSYFKIEKNFELNKNIKLKPIPVSSKIEKCPLPVQLLSEENVGLEEHFTFGTQNSDTKKESQSAQTVVDEFSQWKGNYQADFEISRTDGDYQVKYEVKITDKDNVTITEKINDESNLVSGTFINSTSDDKIVIKSKTDDTLEYIVAKIGGKYYLMGNTIYMLNPPNDKYILKKI
;
A
#
# COMPACT_ATOMS: atom_id res chain seq x y z
N MET A 1 3.29 13.38 -49.29
CA MET A 1 2.86 12.26 -48.42
C MET A 1 2.44 12.87 -47.09
N LEU A 2 1.13 13.08 -46.92
CA LEU A 2 0.56 13.80 -45.78
C LEU A 2 0.36 12.79 -44.63
N PHE A 3 1.18 12.87 -43.59
CA PHE A 3 1.01 12.03 -42.40
C PHE A 3 -0.14 12.57 -41.56
N ILE A 4 -1.27 11.88 -41.60
CA ILE A 4 -2.42 12.11 -40.74
C ILE A 4 -2.07 11.53 -39.36
N PHE A 5 -1.77 12.41 -38.41
CA PHE A 5 -1.74 12.04 -37.00
C PHE A 5 -3.16 11.74 -36.54
N ILE A 6 -3.49 10.46 -36.38
CA ILE A 6 -4.72 10.02 -35.72
C ILE A 6 -4.53 10.27 -34.22
N GLY A 7 -4.97 11.44 -33.77
CA GLY A 7 -5.03 11.77 -32.35
C GLY A 7 -5.94 10.80 -31.61
N CYS A 8 -5.41 10.17 -30.56
CA CYS A 8 -6.21 9.47 -29.56
C CYS A 8 -7.31 10.41 -29.04
N LYS A 9 -8.58 10.02 -29.19
CA LYS A 9 -9.70 10.70 -28.55
C LYS A 9 -9.52 10.61 -27.04
N LYS A 10 -9.10 11.73 -26.45
CA LYS A 10 -9.04 11.97 -25.01
C LYS A 10 -10.47 11.97 -24.50
N TYR A 11 -10.83 10.99 -23.67
CA TYR A 11 -12.08 10.98 -22.91
C TYR A 11 -12.04 12.13 -21.89
N GLN A 12 -12.40 13.35 -22.29
CA GLN A 12 -12.64 14.47 -21.38
C GLN A 12 -13.96 15.11 -21.79
N SER A 13 -15.07 14.63 -21.23
CA SER A 13 -16.30 15.42 -21.15
C SER A 13 -16.01 16.61 -20.24
N GLN A 14 -15.84 17.81 -20.80
CA GLN A 14 -15.52 19.02 -20.03
C GLN A 14 -16.72 19.56 -19.22
N ASP A 15 -17.95 19.12 -19.53
CA ASP A 15 -19.19 19.72 -19.01
C ASP A 15 -19.48 19.40 -17.55
N HIS A 16 -18.92 18.30 -17.01
CA HIS A 16 -19.11 17.90 -15.61
C HIS A 16 -17.99 18.38 -14.68
N ILE A 17 -16.87 18.81 -15.24
CA ILE A 17 -15.74 19.30 -14.48
C ILE A 17 -16.08 20.69 -13.90
N ASN A 18 -15.71 20.92 -12.65
CA ASN A 18 -16.06 22.06 -11.82
C ASN A 18 -17.57 22.20 -11.50
N THR A 19 -18.32 21.10 -11.56
CA THR A 19 -19.73 21.05 -11.15
C THR A 19 -19.94 20.08 -9.99
N LYS A 20 -21.03 20.26 -9.23
CA LYS A 20 -21.42 19.28 -8.21
C LYS A 20 -21.73 17.95 -8.89
N PHE A 21 -21.08 16.89 -8.46
CA PHE A 21 -21.19 15.59 -9.12
C PHE A 21 -21.44 14.48 -8.10
N THR A 22 -22.49 13.71 -8.33
CA THR A 22 -22.85 12.55 -7.51
C THR A 22 -22.82 11.32 -8.39
N VAL A 23 -22.24 10.23 -7.88
CA VAL A 23 -22.33 8.92 -8.52
C VAL A 23 -23.71 8.34 -8.23
N ASP A 24 -24.61 8.40 -9.20
CA ASP A 24 -25.92 7.74 -9.13
C ASP A 24 -25.74 6.24 -9.38
N LYS A 25 -26.29 5.39 -8.50
CA LYS A 25 -26.20 3.93 -8.62
C LYS A 25 -27.58 3.38 -8.95
N GLU A 26 -27.75 2.86 -10.16
CA GLU A 26 -28.97 2.21 -10.68
C GLU A 26 -28.68 0.74 -11.03
N ASN A 27 -29.68 -0.14 -10.97
CA ASN A 27 -29.58 -1.57 -11.37
C ASN A 27 -28.40 -2.32 -10.74
N ILE A 28 -28.23 -2.18 -9.42
CA ILE A 28 -27.14 -2.80 -8.67
C ILE A 28 -27.26 -4.33 -8.74
N LYS A 29 -26.19 -5.00 -9.17
CA LYS A 29 -26.06 -6.46 -9.20
C LYS A 29 -24.64 -6.84 -8.82
N ASP A 30 -24.51 -7.66 -7.77
CA ASP A 30 -23.22 -7.92 -7.12
C ASP A 30 -22.56 -6.57 -6.77
N ASP A 31 -21.29 -6.38 -7.11
CA ASP A 31 -20.59 -5.09 -6.88
C ASP A 31 -20.75 -4.09 -8.04
N SER A 32 -21.48 -4.47 -9.10
CA SER A 32 -21.64 -3.66 -10.31
C SER A 32 -22.95 -2.88 -10.33
N TYR A 33 -22.92 -1.69 -10.92
CA TYR A 33 -24.09 -0.83 -11.10
C TYR A 33 -24.04 -0.09 -12.44
N SER A 34 -25.17 0.49 -12.84
CA SER A 34 -25.28 1.45 -13.94
C SER A 34 -25.39 2.88 -13.38
N SER A 35 -24.89 3.88 -14.11
CA SER A 35 -24.90 5.28 -13.66
C SER A 35 -25.04 6.21 -14.86
N LYS A 36 -26.07 7.06 -14.85
CA LYS A 36 -26.28 8.07 -15.89
C LYS A 36 -25.23 9.18 -15.79
N ASN A 37 -24.83 9.58 -14.58
CA ASN A 37 -23.83 10.63 -14.41
C ASN A 37 -22.44 10.17 -14.84
N LEU A 38 -22.05 8.91 -14.54
CA LEU A 38 -20.80 8.35 -15.03
C LEU A 38 -20.85 8.09 -16.55
N ASP A 39 -21.99 7.66 -17.10
CA ASP A 39 -22.19 7.55 -18.55
C ASP A 39 -21.94 8.89 -19.25
N ASN A 40 -22.44 9.99 -18.67
CA ASN A 40 -22.23 11.34 -19.21
C ASN A 40 -20.80 11.84 -19.02
N LEU A 41 -20.19 11.57 -17.85
CA LEU A 41 -18.80 11.93 -17.55
C LEU A 41 -17.80 11.24 -18.49
N PHE A 42 -18.03 9.96 -18.78
CA PHE A 42 -17.13 9.15 -19.59
C PHE A 42 -17.59 8.98 -21.05
N ALA A 43 -18.72 9.59 -21.44
CA ALA A 43 -19.37 9.38 -22.73
C ALA A 43 -19.52 7.87 -23.07
N ALA A 44 -19.96 7.10 -22.08
CA ALA A 44 -19.81 5.64 -22.00
C ALA A 44 -21.15 4.91 -21.85
N LYS A 45 -22.15 5.29 -22.66
CA LYS A 45 -23.53 4.82 -22.51
C LYS A 45 -23.65 3.29 -22.47
N GLY A 46 -24.28 2.78 -21.42
CA GLY A 46 -24.57 1.35 -21.27
C GLY A 46 -23.38 0.52 -20.81
N ASN A 47 -22.35 1.16 -20.25
CA ASN A 47 -21.31 0.49 -19.48
C ASN A 47 -21.81 0.18 -18.06
N THR A 48 -21.11 -0.74 -17.38
CA THR A 48 -21.30 -0.97 -15.95
C THR A 48 -20.11 -0.42 -15.17
N TYR A 49 -20.36 -0.08 -13.92
CA TYR A 49 -19.41 0.57 -13.03
C TYR A 49 -19.31 -0.21 -11.74
N PHE A 50 -18.14 -0.20 -11.11
CA PHE A 50 -17.99 -0.66 -9.74
C PHE A 50 -16.91 0.15 -9.01
N GLU A 51 -16.97 0.11 -7.69
CA GLU A 51 -16.10 0.83 -6.77
C GLU A 51 -15.25 -0.21 -6.03
N PRO A 52 -13.92 -0.26 -6.20
CA PRO A 52 -13.06 -1.24 -5.54
C PRO A 52 -13.03 -1.02 -4.02
N ASP A 53 -12.88 -2.08 -3.21
CA ASP A 53 -12.99 -2.03 -1.73
C ASP A 53 -12.27 -0.85 -1.06
N TYR A 54 -11.08 -0.47 -1.55
CA TYR A 54 -10.46 0.82 -1.24
C TYR A 54 -11.02 1.93 -2.14
N THR A 55 -12.21 2.41 -1.78
CA THR A 55 -12.98 3.43 -2.52
C THR A 55 -12.49 4.86 -2.24
N GLY A 56 -11.17 5.05 -2.22
CA GLY A 56 -10.54 6.35 -2.20
C GLY A 56 -10.20 6.90 -0.82
N THR A 57 -9.47 8.01 -0.84
CA THR A 57 -8.78 8.57 0.33
C THR A 57 -9.20 10.02 0.49
N SER A 58 -9.60 10.40 1.69
CA SER A 58 -9.88 11.79 2.05
C SER A 58 -8.61 12.44 2.55
N PHE A 59 -8.36 13.66 2.09
CA PHE A 59 -7.33 14.56 2.57
C PHE A 59 -7.98 15.86 3.05
N ASP A 60 -7.22 16.74 3.69
CA ASP A 60 -7.75 17.97 4.29
C ASP A 60 -8.56 18.82 3.30
N ASP A 61 -8.08 18.93 2.05
CA ASP A 61 -8.62 19.85 1.05
C ASP A 61 -9.42 19.16 -0.08
N TYR A 62 -9.33 17.84 -0.20
CA TYR A 62 -9.92 17.09 -1.31
C TYR A 62 -10.12 15.62 -0.95
N TYR A 63 -11.00 14.95 -1.68
CA TYR A 63 -11.12 13.50 -1.64
C TYR A 63 -11.08 12.91 -3.06
N VAL A 64 -10.67 11.65 -3.15
CA VAL A 64 -10.58 10.91 -4.42
C VAL A 64 -11.57 9.76 -4.37
N LYS A 65 -12.24 9.46 -5.49
CA LYS A 65 -12.98 8.20 -5.67
C LYS A 65 -12.37 7.40 -6.81
N ASN A 66 -12.23 6.09 -6.63
CA ASN A 66 -11.81 5.17 -7.69
C ASN A 66 -13.05 4.49 -8.30
N ILE A 67 -13.24 4.67 -9.60
CA ILE A 67 -14.33 4.09 -10.38
C ILE A 67 -13.75 3.19 -11.45
N VAL A 68 -14.17 1.93 -11.47
CA VAL A 68 -13.86 1.03 -12.58
C VAL A 68 -15.00 1.07 -13.57
N VAL A 69 -14.68 1.41 -14.82
CA VAL A 69 -15.60 1.37 -15.95
C VAL A 69 -15.41 0.05 -16.67
N LYS A 70 -16.46 -0.76 -16.76
CA LYS A 70 -16.50 -2.00 -17.52
C LYS A 70 -17.34 -1.79 -18.77
N ASP A 71 -16.70 -1.90 -19.93
CA ASP A 71 -17.40 -1.78 -21.21
C ASP A 71 -18.29 -3.00 -21.50
N GLN A 72 -19.13 -2.89 -22.54
CA GLN A 72 -20.02 -3.96 -22.97
C GLN A 72 -19.30 -5.24 -23.43
N LYS A 73 -17.99 -5.17 -23.71
CA LYS A 73 -17.14 -6.32 -24.04
C LYS A 73 -16.44 -6.90 -22.81
N GLY A 74 -16.67 -6.32 -21.64
CA GLY A 74 -16.07 -6.72 -20.37
C GLY A 74 -14.70 -6.13 -20.10
N LYS A 75 -14.17 -5.25 -20.97
CA LYS A 75 -12.89 -4.59 -20.74
C LYS A 75 -13.02 -3.55 -19.63
N LYS A 76 -12.08 -3.56 -18.69
CA LYS A 76 -12.06 -2.66 -17.55
C LYS A 76 -11.17 -1.45 -17.83
N SER A 77 -11.42 -0.35 -17.12
CA SER A 77 -10.55 0.82 -17.06
C SER A 77 -10.77 1.54 -15.75
N ASN A 78 -9.70 1.84 -15.04
CA ASN A 78 -9.74 2.50 -13.74
C ASN A 78 -9.67 4.02 -13.91
N TYR A 79 -10.54 4.75 -13.19
CA TYR A 79 -10.57 6.21 -13.19
C TYR A 79 -10.61 6.75 -11.77
N LEU A 80 -9.71 7.68 -11.48
CA LEU A 80 -9.73 8.48 -10.27
C LEU A 80 -10.51 9.77 -10.54
N LEU A 81 -11.45 10.08 -9.66
CA LEU A 81 -12.24 11.29 -9.68
C LEU A 81 -11.85 12.14 -8.48
N PHE A 82 -11.41 13.37 -8.70
CA PHE A 82 -10.93 14.29 -7.67
C PHE A 82 -12.00 15.29 -7.32
N PHE A 83 -12.39 15.38 -6.06
CA PHE A 83 -13.43 16.27 -5.58
C PHE A 83 -12.89 17.24 -4.53
N ASP A 84 -13.46 18.44 -4.47
CA ASP A 84 -13.33 19.27 -3.27
C ASP A 84 -14.31 18.83 -2.17
N ASN A 85 -14.15 19.39 -0.98
CA ASN A 85 -15.02 19.10 0.18
C ASN A 85 -16.48 19.60 0.01
N LYS A 86 -16.86 20.14 -1.16
CA LYS A 86 -18.23 20.56 -1.51
C LYS A 86 -18.83 19.68 -2.61
N ASP A 87 -18.26 18.49 -2.83
CA ASP A 87 -18.65 17.51 -3.86
C ASP A 87 -18.55 18.04 -5.29
N ILE A 88 -17.67 19.01 -5.53
CA ILE A 88 -17.41 19.51 -6.88
C ILE A 88 -16.32 18.66 -7.51
N LEU A 89 -16.62 17.98 -8.62
CA LEU A 89 -15.64 17.21 -9.38
C LEU A 89 -14.64 18.17 -10.04
N LYS A 90 -13.38 18.14 -9.63
CA LYS A 90 -12.33 19.04 -10.10
C LYS A 90 -11.52 18.43 -11.23
N ASP A 91 -11.21 17.15 -11.19
CA ASP A 91 -10.44 16.52 -12.26
C ASP A 91 -10.67 15.01 -12.31
N THR A 92 -10.20 14.38 -13.39
CA THR A 92 -10.18 12.93 -13.53
C THR A 92 -8.84 12.42 -14.04
N LEU A 93 -8.44 11.22 -13.60
CA LEU A 93 -7.22 10.56 -14.05
C LEU A 93 -7.52 9.10 -14.39
N ARG A 94 -7.22 8.70 -15.63
CA ARG A 94 -7.27 7.30 -16.02
C ARG A 94 -5.99 6.58 -15.59
N ILE A 95 -6.15 5.42 -14.98
CA ILE A 95 -5.06 4.50 -14.59
C ILE A 95 -5.14 3.26 -15.50
N ALA A 96 -4.01 2.82 -16.05
CA ALA A 96 -3.99 1.60 -16.85
C ALA A 96 -4.20 0.35 -15.97
N ASP A 97 -4.56 -0.78 -16.59
CA ASP A 97 -4.94 -2.00 -15.86
C ASP A 97 -3.76 -2.63 -15.10
N ASP A 98 -2.53 -2.38 -15.57
CA ASP A 98 -1.27 -2.83 -14.98
C ASP A 98 -0.61 -1.78 -14.07
N GLU A 99 -1.21 -0.60 -13.94
CA GLU A 99 -0.69 0.50 -13.13
C GLU A 99 -1.37 0.58 -11.75
N MET A 100 -0.56 0.94 -10.76
CA MET A 100 -0.99 1.36 -9.43
C MET A 100 -0.73 2.85 -9.23
N TYR A 101 -1.30 3.44 -8.19
CA TYR A 101 -1.13 4.86 -7.91
C TYR A 101 -0.95 5.13 -6.41
N SER A 102 -0.06 6.06 -6.09
CA SER A 102 0.14 6.61 -4.76
C SER A 102 -0.43 8.03 -4.71
N LEU A 103 -1.21 8.32 -3.68
CA LEU A 103 -1.85 9.62 -3.45
C LEU A 103 -1.07 10.42 -2.40
N ASN A 104 -1.20 11.75 -2.44
CA ASN A 104 -0.54 12.68 -1.51
C ASN A 104 1.00 12.53 -1.48
N VAL A 105 1.57 12.31 -2.67
CA VAL A 105 3.02 12.34 -2.90
C VAL A 105 3.51 13.78 -2.70
N ILE A 106 4.62 13.93 -1.97
CA ILE A 106 5.27 15.22 -1.75
C ILE A 106 6.48 15.30 -2.69
N PHE A 107 6.40 16.21 -3.65
CA PHE A 107 7.50 16.62 -4.52
C PHE A 107 8.28 17.77 -3.88
N ASP A 108 9.42 18.10 -4.46
CA ASP A 108 10.23 19.26 -4.10
C ASP A 108 9.42 20.55 -3.95
N SER A 109 9.87 21.39 -3.01
CA SER A 109 9.18 22.62 -2.62
C SER A 109 7.79 22.39 -2.01
N ASN A 110 7.60 21.23 -1.37
CA ASN A 110 6.36 20.84 -0.68
C ASN A 110 5.13 20.82 -1.62
N ARG A 111 5.33 20.55 -2.92
CA ARG A 111 4.25 20.42 -3.89
C ARG A 111 3.62 19.04 -3.73
N LYS A 112 2.29 18.97 -3.61
CA LYS A 112 1.57 17.69 -3.45
C LYS A 112 1.08 17.14 -4.78
N GLY A 113 0.89 15.84 -4.87
CA GLY A 113 0.28 15.23 -6.04
C GLY A 113 0.23 13.72 -6.01
N ILE A 114 0.46 13.11 -7.18
CA ILE A 114 0.18 11.69 -7.45
C ILE A 114 1.34 11.11 -8.25
N ALA A 115 1.76 9.92 -7.87
CA ALA A 115 2.65 9.08 -8.66
C ALA A 115 1.88 7.86 -9.17
N VAL A 116 2.07 7.52 -10.44
CA VAL A 116 1.46 6.35 -11.10
C VAL A 116 2.59 5.50 -11.68
N GLY A 117 2.46 4.19 -11.57
CA GLY A 117 3.51 3.27 -11.98
C GLY A 117 3.18 1.81 -11.71
N THR A 118 4.20 0.96 -11.71
CA THR A 118 4.07 -0.50 -11.50
C THR A 118 4.76 -0.92 -10.21
N PHE A 119 4.28 -2.01 -9.59
CA PHE A 119 4.84 -2.50 -8.33
C PHE A 119 5.54 -3.86 -8.53
N ASP A 120 6.81 -3.93 -8.14
CA ASP A 120 7.56 -5.19 -8.04
C ASP A 120 7.43 -5.73 -6.61
N ALA A 121 6.56 -6.73 -6.44
CA ALA A 121 6.32 -7.37 -5.16
C ALA A 121 7.57 -8.08 -4.59
N LYS A 122 8.50 -8.57 -5.43
CA LYS A 122 9.72 -9.24 -4.94
C LYS A 122 10.68 -8.27 -4.28
N GLN A 123 10.69 -7.04 -4.76
CA GLN A 123 11.60 -5.99 -4.29
C GLN A 123 10.91 -4.97 -3.39
N SER A 124 9.59 -5.09 -3.21
CA SER A 124 8.76 -4.07 -2.56
C SER A 124 9.02 -2.67 -3.14
N TYR A 125 9.14 -2.61 -4.47
CA TYR A 125 9.55 -1.40 -5.19
C TYR A 125 8.44 -0.88 -6.10
N PHE A 126 8.04 0.37 -5.89
CA PHE A 126 7.13 1.08 -6.78
C PHE A 126 7.89 1.87 -7.83
N LYS A 127 7.89 1.33 -9.05
CA LYS A 127 8.48 1.97 -10.21
C LYS A 127 7.52 3.03 -10.74
N ILE A 128 7.87 4.28 -10.51
CA ILE A 128 7.12 5.47 -10.92
C ILE A 128 7.36 5.74 -12.42
N GLU A 129 6.27 5.82 -13.17
CA GLU A 129 6.29 6.05 -14.61
C GLU A 129 5.69 7.41 -14.97
N LYS A 130 4.77 7.93 -14.15
CA LYS A 130 4.12 9.22 -14.36
C LYS A 130 3.96 9.96 -13.03
N ASN A 131 4.19 11.28 -13.07
CA ASN A 131 3.97 12.18 -11.94
C ASN A 131 2.97 13.27 -12.32
N PHE A 132 2.09 13.60 -11.39
CA PHE A 132 1.13 14.69 -11.52
C PHE A 132 1.19 15.57 -10.28
N GLU A 133 1.42 16.87 -10.46
CA GLU A 133 1.21 17.87 -9.42
C GLU A 133 -0.29 18.15 -9.29
N LEU A 134 -0.80 18.17 -8.06
CA LEU A 134 -2.14 18.60 -7.74
C LEU A 134 -2.10 20.04 -7.26
N ASN A 135 -2.60 20.97 -8.07
CA ASN A 135 -2.55 22.39 -7.72
C ASN A 135 -3.62 22.77 -6.69
N LYS A 136 -3.61 24.04 -6.24
CA LYS A 136 -4.58 24.58 -5.26
C LYS A 136 -6.05 24.50 -5.68
N ASN A 137 -6.33 24.34 -6.98
CA ASN A 137 -7.67 24.16 -7.52
C ASN A 137 -8.03 22.68 -7.72
N ILE A 138 -7.21 21.77 -7.19
CA ILE A 138 -7.35 20.31 -7.28
C ILE A 138 -7.36 19.88 -8.76
N LYS A 139 -6.55 20.55 -9.59
CA LYS A 139 -6.31 20.16 -10.98
C LYS A 139 -4.97 19.45 -11.10
N LEU A 140 -4.97 18.38 -11.88
CA LEU A 140 -3.78 17.61 -12.16
C LEU A 140 -2.99 18.25 -13.29
N LYS A 141 -1.71 18.47 -13.03
CA LYS A 141 -0.74 18.94 -14.01
C LYS A 141 0.36 17.89 -14.14
N PRO A 142 0.54 17.26 -15.32
CA PRO A 142 1.67 16.38 -15.55
C PRO A 142 2.98 17.13 -15.28
N ILE A 143 3.90 16.47 -14.56
CA ILE A 143 5.25 16.96 -14.31
C ILE A 143 6.27 15.91 -14.76
N PRO A 144 7.55 16.28 -14.99
CA PRO A 144 8.55 15.31 -15.39
C PRO A 144 8.64 14.13 -14.42
N VAL A 145 8.80 12.91 -14.95
CA VAL A 145 9.00 11.72 -14.11
C VAL A 145 10.23 11.88 -13.21
N SER A 146 11.26 12.57 -13.69
CA SER A 146 12.48 12.90 -12.95
C SER A 146 12.32 13.95 -11.84
N SER A 147 11.11 14.43 -11.57
CA SER A 147 10.86 15.37 -10.48
C SER A 147 11.26 14.72 -9.15
N LYS A 148 11.98 15.47 -8.31
CA LYS A 148 12.41 14.97 -7.01
C LYS A 148 11.19 14.73 -6.11
N ILE A 149 11.10 13.54 -5.54
CA ILE A 149 10.07 13.13 -4.61
C ILE A 149 10.68 13.07 -3.21
N GLU A 150 10.10 13.81 -2.27
CA GLU A 150 10.50 13.84 -0.86
C GLU A 150 9.79 12.76 -0.05
N LYS A 151 8.52 12.47 -0.39
CA LYS A 151 7.72 11.43 0.25
C LYS A 151 6.75 10.80 -0.75
N CYS A 152 6.73 9.48 -0.83
CA CYS A 152 5.74 8.73 -1.59
C CYS A 152 5.07 7.73 -0.65
N PRO A 153 3.78 7.87 -0.34
CA PRO A 153 3.03 6.83 0.38
C PRO A 153 2.94 5.53 -0.42
N LEU A 154 2.51 4.44 0.23
CA LEU A 154 2.18 3.20 -0.48
C LEU A 154 1.10 3.45 -1.54
N PRO A 155 1.15 2.73 -2.67
CA PRO A 155 0.04 2.67 -3.60
C PRO A 155 -1.25 2.27 -2.90
N VAL A 156 -2.36 2.90 -3.27
CA VAL A 156 -3.66 2.70 -2.60
C VAL A 156 -4.10 1.24 -2.64
N GLN A 157 -3.74 0.52 -3.71
CA GLN A 157 -4.03 -0.91 -3.88
C GLN A 157 -3.32 -1.81 -2.86
N LEU A 158 -2.27 -1.32 -2.21
CA LEU A 158 -1.50 -2.03 -1.19
C LEU A 158 -1.86 -1.56 0.23
N LEU A 159 -2.78 -0.61 0.37
CA LEU A 159 -3.36 -0.28 1.67
C LEU A 159 -4.37 -1.38 1.97
N SER A 160 -3.95 -2.45 2.62
CA SER A 160 -4.85 -3.50 3.11
C SER A 160 -4.32 -4.03 4.44
N GLU A 161 -5.18 -4.66 5.23
CA GLU A 161 -4.78 -5.28 6.50
C GLU A 161 -3.68 -6.34 6.29
N GLU A 162 -3.66 -6.98 5.12
CA GLU A 162 -2.66 -7.98 4.73
C GLU A 162 -1.26 -7.39 4.49
N ASN A 163 -1.17 -6.07 4.28
CA ASN A 163 0.03 -5.35 3.88
C ASN A 163 0.58 -4.43 5.00
N VAL A 164 0.05 -4.55 6.21
CA VAL A 164 0.51 -3.80 7.39
C VAL A 164 1.98 -4.14 7.68
N GLY A 165 2.86 -3.13 7.68
CA GLY A 165 4.31 -3.28 7.89
C GLY A 165 5.15 -3.27 6.61
N LEU A 166 4.52 -3.29 5.43
CA LEU A 166 5.19 -3.04 4.14
C LEU A 166 5.62 -1.58 3.99
N GLU A 167 5.02 -0.65 4.73
CA GLU A 167 5.31 0.80 4.67
C GLU A 167 6.77 1.15 4.91
N GLU A 168 7.45 0.37 5.74
CA GLU A 168 8.85 0.60 6.10
C GLU A 168 9.84 -0.06 5.11
N HIS A 169 9.39 -1.02 4.30
CA HIS A 169 10.20 -1.68 3.26
C HIS A 169 9.92 -1.15 1.86
N PHE A 170 8.88 -0.34 1.74
CA PHE A 170 8.47 0.27 0.51
C PHE A 170 9.53 1.23 0.00
N THR A 171 10.03 0.93 -1.19
CA THR A 171 10.93 1.80 -1.92
C THR A 171 10.25 2.25 -3.21
N PHE A 172 10.66 3.40 -3.74
CA PHE A 172 10.08 3.96 -4.95
C PHE A 172 11.12 4.72 -5.76
N GLY A 173 10.89 4.85 -7.06
CA GLY A 173 11.78 5.59 -7.94
C GLY A 173 11.45 5.40 -9.41
N THR A 174 12.23 6.05 -10.29
CA THR A 174 11.91 6.17 -11.72
C THR A 174 12.70 5.22 -12.62
N GLN A 175 13.67 4.48 -12.08
CA GLN A 175 14.43 3.46 -12.80
C GLN A 175 13.98 2.08 -12.34
N ASN A 176 14.06 1.08 -13.24
CA ASN A 176 14.16 -0.29 -12.77
C ASN A 176 15.33 -0.34 -11.80
N SER A 177 15.19 -1.00 -10.67
CA SER A 177 16.30 -1.44 -9.85
C SER A 177 17.15 -2.48 -10.59
N ASP A 178 17.63 -2.16 -11.79
CA ASP A 178 18.85 -2.76 -12.34
C ASP A 178 20.04 -2.06 -11.68
N THR A 179 20.09 -2.08 -10.35
CA THR A 179 21.36 -1.90 -9.67
C THR A 179 22.13 -3.19 -9.93
N LYS A 180 22.88 -3.22 -11.05
CA LYS A 180 24.13 -3.98 -11.07
C LYS A 180 24.80 -3.70 -9.74
N LYS A 181 25.16 -4.77 -9.02
CA LYS A 181 26.14 -4.71 -7.93
C LYS A 181 27.34 -3.93 -8.45
N GLU A 182 27.39 -2.63 -8.18
CA GLU A 182 28.65 -1.92 -8.17
C GLU A 182 29.45 -2.63 -7.08
N SER A 183 30.54 -3.26 -7.53
CA SER A 183 31.53 -3.81 -6.63
C SER A 183 32.04 -2.65 -5.79
N GLN A 184 31.44 -2.45 -4.62
CA GLN A 184 32.11 -1.77 -3.54
C GLN A 184 33.33 -2.63 -3.21
N SER A 185 34.48 -2.02 -3.46
CA SER A 185 35.80 -2.45 -2.99
C SER A 185 35.68 -3.14 -1.64
N ALA A 186 36.24 -4.35 -1.55
CA ALA A 186 36.33 -5.20 -0.37
C ALA A 186 36.17 -4.44 0.96
N GLN A 187 34.92 -4.30 1.40
CA GLN A 187 34.57 -4.03 2.77
C GLN A 187 33.93 -5.29 3.30
N THR A 188 34.48 -5.74 4.41
CA THR A 188 34.14 -6.92 5.17
C THR A 188 32.63 -7.15 5.16
N VAL A 189 32.18 -8.31 4.66
CA VAL A 189 30.78 -8.75 4.76
C VAL A 189 30.45 -8.80 6.24
N VAL A 190 29.84 -7.75 6.76
CA VAL A 190 29.21 -7.77 8.07
C VAL A 190 27.95 -8.60 7.87
N ASP A 191 27.88 -9.74 8.54
CA ASP A 191 26.70 -10.59 8.53
C ASP A 191 25.52 -9.83 9.17
N GLU A 192 24.71 -9.13 8.37
CA GLU A 192 23.56 -8.33 8.79
C GLU A 192 22.55 -9.14 9.62
N PHE A 193 22.54 -10.47 9.49
CA PHE A 193 21.69 -11.36 10.28
C PHE A 193 22.23 -11.59 11.70
N SER A 194 23.54 -11.54 11.91
CA SER A 194 24.16 -11.88 13.20
C SER A 194 23.64 -11.02 14.36
N GLN A 195 23.29 -9.76 14.10
CA GLN A 195 22.73 -8.84 15.11
C GLN A 195 21.36 -9.29 15.64
N TRP A 196 20.63 -10.08 14.85
CA TRP A 196 19.28 -10.54 15.17
C TRP A 196 19.26 -11.84 15.96
N LYS A 197 20.37 -12.59 15.98
CA LYS A 197 20.49 -13.79 16.82
C LYS A 197 20.26 -13.46 18.29
N GLY A 198 19.52 -14.31 18.98
CA GLY A 198 19.23 -14.18 20.40
C GLY A 198 17.82 -14.62 20.76
N ASN A 199 17.50 -14.44 22.04
CA ASN A 199 16.17 -14.67 22.58
C ASN A 199 15.52 -13.30 22.85
N TYR A 200 14.25 -13.19 22.53
CA TYR A 200 13.47 -12.00 22.74
C TYR A 200 12.20 -12.39 23.48
N GLN A 201 11.76 -11.56 24.41
CA GLN A 201 10.54 -11.78 25.17
C GLN A 201 9.68 -10.53 25.19
N ALA A 202 8.39 -10.69 24.96
CA ALA A 202 7.38 -9.68 25.23
C ALA A 202 6.41 -10.23 26.28
N ASP A 203 6.08 -9.40 27.27
CA ASP A 203 5.02 -9.66 28.25
C ASP A 203 4.10 -8.44 28.24
N PHE A 204 2.81 -8.68 28.05
CA PHE A 204 1.79 -7.64 28.01
C PHE A 204 0.43 -8.19 28.40
N GLU A 205 -0.45 -7.28 28.81
CA GLU A 205 -1.82 -7.59 29.19
C GLU A 205 -2.78 -7.08 28.12
N ILE A 206 -3.77 -7.89 27.77
CA ILE A 206 -4.88 -7.51 26.91
C ILE A 206 -6.16 -7.55 27.75
N SER A 207 -6.83 -6.42 27.90
CA SER A 207 -8.17 -6.36 28.50
C SER A 207 -9.23 -6.32 27.41
N ARG A 208 -10.17 -7.27 27.47
CA ARG A 208 -11.35 -7.36 26.59
C ARG A 208 -12.62 -7.45 27.43
N THR A 209 -13.77 -7.40 26.75
CA THR A 209 -15.08 -7.51 27.42
C THR A 209 -15.29 -8.85 28.14
N ASP A 210 -14.58 -9.89 27.73
CA ASP A 210 -14.65 -11.26 28.25
C ASP A 210 -13.54 -11.60 29.27
N GLY A 211 -12.58 -10.71 29.51
CA GLY A 211 -11.59 -10.86 30.57
C GLY A 211 -10.25 -10.17 30.28
N ASP A 212 -9.34 -10.33 31.24
CA ASP A 212 -7.94 -9.91 31.12
C ASP A 212 -7.08 -11.12 30.76
N TYR A 213 -6.20 -10.93 29.78
CA TYR A 213 -5.34 -11.96 29.24
C TYR A 213 -3.88 -11.56 29.44
N GLN A 214 -3.14 -12.38 30.18
CA GLN A 214 -1.68 -12.25 30.30
C GLN A 214 -1.03 -12.95 29.12
N VAL A 215 -0.42 -12.17 28.23
CA VAL A 215 0.22 -12.70 27.03
C VAL A 215 1.73 -12.60 27.17
N LYS A 216 2.39 -13.72 26.94
CA LYS A 216 3.83 -13.84 26.87
C LYS A 216 4.27 -14.43 25.53
N TYR A 217 5.12 -13.72 24.82
CA TYR A 217 5.80 -14.21 23.63
C TYR A 217 7.28 -14.43 23.90
N GLU A 218 7.80 -15.57 23.46
CA GLU A 218 9.24 -15.85 23.41
C GLU A 218 9.63 -16.13 21.96
N VAL A 219 10.50 -15.30 21.40
CA VAL A 219 11.03 -15.46 20.03
C VAL A 219 12.50 -15.82 20.13
N LYS A 220 12.87 -17.00 19.64
CA LYS A 220 14.24 -17.50 19.60
C LYS A 220 14.73 -17.59 18.16
N ILE A 221 15.75 -16.81 17.85
CA ILE A 221 16.37 -16.76 16.52
C ILE A 221 17.79 -17.32 16.62
N THR A 222 17.98 -18.55 16.13
CA THR A 222 19.30 -19.22 16.12
C THR A 222 19.97 -19.11 14.75
N ASP A 223 19.20 -19.31 13.69
CA ASP A 223 19.63 -19.17 12.30
C ASP A 223 18.44 -18.79 11.41
N LYS A 224 18.67 -18.65 10.10
CA LYS A 224 17.65 -18.18 9.15
C LYS A 224 16.52 -19.18 8.94
N ASP A 225 16.78 -20.47 9.10
CA ASP A 225 15.81 -21.54 8.84
C ASP A 225 15.14 -22.06 10.10
N ASN A 226 15.70 -21.71 11.27
CA ASN A 226 15.26 -22.15 12.58
C ASN A 226 14.96 -20.94 13.47
N VAL A 227 13.72 -20.48 13.38
CA VAL A 227 13.12 -19.56 14.35
C VAL A 227 12.07 -20.33 15.14
N THR A 228 12.02 -20.11 16.45
CA THR A 228 11.01 -20.70 17.32
C THR A 228 10.26 -19.59 18.01
N ILE A 229 8.93 -19.63 17.95
CA ILE A 229 8.07 -18.68 18.64
C ILE A 229 7.18 -19.48 19.59
N THR A 230 7.28 -19.18 20.87
CA THR A 230 6.36 -19.69 21.88
C THR A 230 5.41 -18.57 22.25
N GLU A 231 4.12 -18.82 22.07
CA GLU A 231 3.04 -17.98 22.57
C GLU A 231 2.49 -18.61 23.85
N LYS A 232 2.27 -17.81 24.88
CA LYS A 232 1.55 -18.21 26.08
C LYS A 232 0.48 -17.17 26.39
N ILE A 233 -0.77 -17.62 26.45
CA ILE A 233 -1.91 -16.79 26.85
C ILE A 233 -2.47 -17.41 28.13
N ASN A 234 -2.37 -16.68 29.24
CA ASN A 234 -2.65 -17.18 30.58
C ASN A 234 -1.85 -18.45 30.89
N ASP A 235 -2.52 -19.60 31.00
CA ASP A 235 -1.90 -20.90 31.28
C ASP A 235 -1.72 -21.78 30.03
N GLU A 236 -2.27 -21.35 28.88
CA GLU A 236 -2.18 -22.08 27.63
C GLU A 236 -0.90 -21.69 26.88
N SER A 237 -0.16 -22.68 26.40
CA SER A 237 1.07 -22.46 25.64
C SER A 237 0.98 -23.13 24.28
N ASN A 238 1.33 -22.37 23.25
CA ASN A 238 1.39 -22.80 21.87
C ASN A 238 2.81 -22.61 21.33
N LEU A 239 3.31 -23.64 20.65
CA LEU A 239 4.61 -23.60 20.00
C LEU A 239 4.40 -23.46 18.49
N VAL A 240 4.82 -22.32 17.94
CA VAL A 240 4.83 -22.09 16.51
C VAL A 240 6.13 -22.66 15.94
N SER A 241 6.00 -23.78 15.23
CA SER A 241 7.12 -24.50 14.62
C SER A 241 7.14 -24.32 13.10
N GLY A 242 8.27 -24.66 12.46
CA GLY A 242 8.40 -24.54 11.01
C GLY A 242 8.54 -23.10 10.51
N THR A 243 8.93 -22.16 11.38
CA THR A 243 9.12 -20.76 10.98
C THR A 243 10.53 -20.49 10.46
N PHE A 244 10.64 -19.52 9.55
CA PHE A 244 11.90 -19.13 8.91
C PHE A 244 11.96 -17.62 8.70
N ILE A 245 13.18 -17.10 8.57
CA ILE A 245 13.44 -15.70 8.23
C ILE A 245 13.19 -15.52 6.73
N ASN A 246 12.09 -14.87 6.39
CA ASN A 246 11.73 -14.54 5.02
C ASN A 246 12.55 -13.36 4.48
N SER A 247 12.82 -12.36 5.31
CA SER A 247 13.66 -11.20 4.96
C SER A 247 14.39 -10.62 6.18
N THR A 248 15.47 -9.90 5.92
CA THR A 248 16.33 -9.25 6.92
C THR A 248 16.77 -7.89 6.41
N SER A 249 16.82 -6.90 7.31
CA SER A 249 17.48 -5.59 7.13
C SER A 249 18.20 -5.19 8.42
N ASP A 250 18.79 -3.99 8.43
CA ASP A 250 19.48 -3.43 9.60
C ASP A 250 18.57 -3.20 10.81
N ASP A 251 17.28 -2.99 10.56
CA ASP A 251 16.31 -2.55 11.54
C ASP A 251 15.13 -3.53 11.73
N LYS A 252 15.02 -4.61 10.94
CA LYS A 252 14.00 -5.64 11.17
C LYS A 252 14.31 -6.99 10.55
N ILE A 253 13.60 -7.99 11.04
CA ILE A 253 13.47 -9.33 10.43
C ILE A 253 12.00 -9.70 10.31
N VAL A 254 11.66 -10.35 9.20
CA VAL A 254 10.32 -10.90 8.96
C VAL A 254 10.39 -12.42 9.05
N ILE A 255 9.54 -12.99 9.89
CA ILE A 255 9.44 -14.41 10.19
C ILE A 255 8.10 -14.91 9.63
N LYS A 256 8.14 -15.93 8.76
CA LYS A 256 6.94 -16.59 8.22
C LYS A 256 6.92 -18.07 8.60
N SER A 257 5.75 -18.70 8.51
CA SER A 257 5.63 -20.15 8.67
C SER A 257 5.73 -20.89 7.33
N LYS A 258 6.36 -22.07 7.35
CA LYS A 258 6.39 -22.99 6.19
C LYS A 258 5.05 -23.71 5.98
N THR A 259 4.19 -23.74 6.99
CA THR A 259 2.96 -24.55 7.00
C THR A 259 1.69 -23.72 7.02
N ASP A 260 1.79 -22.42 7.27
CA ASP A 260 0.65 -21.49 7.34
C ASP A 260 1.09 -20.14 6.76
N ASP A 261 0.56 -19.78 5.59
CA ASP A 261 0.92 -18.56 4.88
C ASP A 261 0.30 -17.30 5.48
N THR A 262 -0.67 -17.45 6.39
CA THR A 262 -1.28 -16.34 7.14
C THR A 262 -0.42 -15.87 8.31
N LEU A 263 0.50 -16.72 8.79
CA LEU A 263 1.37 -16.40 9.91
C LEU A 263 2.54 -15.53 9.49
N GLU A 264 2.54 -14.31 10.02
CA GLU A 264 3.66 -13.38 9.92
C GLU A 264 3.96 -12.75 11.28
N TYR A 265 5.24 -12.77 11.65
CA TYR A 265 5.81 -12.07 12.79
C TYR A 265 6.96 -11.19 12.33
N ILE A 266 7.09 -10.02 12.93
CA ILE A 266 8.16 -9.07 12.63
C ILE A 266 8.85 -8.73 13.95
N VAL A 267 10.18 -8.83 13.96
CA VAL A 267 10.99 -8.25 15.04
C VAL A 267 11.69 -7.02 14.47
N ALA A 268 11.36 -5.85 14.99
CA ALA A 268 11.89 -4.56 14.51
C ALA A 268 12.65 -3.80 15.61
N LYS A 269 13.65 -3.02 15.24
CA LYS A 269 14.47 -2.18 16.12
C LYS A 269 14.19 -0.70 15.83
N ILE A 270 13.33 -0.08 16.64
CA ILE A 270 12.87 1.30 16.44
C ILE A 270 13.29 2.14 17.64
N GLY A 271 14.03 3.23 17.40
CA GLY A 271 14.50 4.12 18.47
C GLY A 271 15.35 3.41 19.53
N GLY A 272 16.10 2.38 19.12
CA GLY A 272 16.96 1.58 20.01
C GLY A 272 16.23 0.51 20.84
N LYS A 273 14.92 0.34 20.67
CA LYS A 273 14.12 -0.71 21.33
C LYS A 273 13.68 -1.76 20.31
N TYR A 274 13.50 -2.99 20.76
CA TYR A 274 12.95 -4.06 19.93
C TYR A 274 11.43 -4.12 20.08
N TYR A 275 10.73 -4.50 19.01
CA TYR A 275 9.28 -4.65 18.96
C TYR A 275 8.90 -5.95 18.25
N LEU A 276 7.85 -6.60 18.75
CA LEU A 276 7.15 -7.71 18.11
C LEU A 276 5.93 -7.14 17.39
N MET A 277 5.81 -7.39 16.09
CA MET A 277 4.76 -6.87 15.21
C MET A 277 4.35 -7.93 14.17
N GLY A 278 3.51 -7.54 13.20
CA GLY A 278 3.07 -8.38 12.08
C GLY A 278 1.59 -8.78 12.19
N ASN A 279 1.06 -9.37 11.13
CA ASN A 279 -0.37 -9.69 11.03
C ASN A 279 -0.88 -10.52 12.22
N THR A 280 -0.09 -11.50 12.67
CA THR A 280 -0.45 -12.35 13.82
C THR A 280 -0.64 -11.54 15.10
N ILE A 281 0.23 -10.53 15.31
CA ILE A 281 0.23 -9.68 16.50
C ILE A 281 -0.90 -8.64 16.44
N TYR A 282 -1.18 -8.12 15.25
CA TYR A 282 -2.30 -7.22 15.04
C TYR A 282 -3.64 -7.93 15.31
N MET A 283 -3.83 -9.12 14.72
CA MET A 283 -5.04 -9.95 14.93
C MET A 283 -5.26 -10.31 16.41
N LEU A 284 -4.19 -10.42 17.19
CA LEU A 284 -4.27 -10.69 18.61
C LEU A 284 -4.93 -9.55 19.40
N ASN A 285 -4.78 -8.27 19.02
CA ASN A 285 -5.40 -7.17 19.77
C ASN A 285 -5.53 -5.84 18.99
N PRO A 286 -6.41 -5.76 17.97
CA PRO A 286 -6.63 -4.50 17.28
C PRO A 286 -7.14 -3.40 18.24
N PRO A 287 -6.69 -2.14 18.13
CA PRO A 287 -5.83 -1.60 17.07
C PRO A 287 -4.32 -1.66 17.38
N ASN A 288 -3.90 -2.33 18.46
CA ASN A 288 -2.49 -2.39 18.84
C ASN A 288 -1.73 -3.30 17.85
N ASP A 289 -0.73 -2.73 17.19
CA ASP A 289 0.03 -3.36 16.10
C ASP A 289 1.42 -3.83 16.54
N LYS A 290 1.85 -3.48 17.77
CA LYS A 290 3.18 -3.82 18.30
C LYS A 290 3.29 -3.88 19.81
N TYR A 291 4.20 -4.73 20.25
CA TYR A 291 4.59 -4.86 21.66
C TYR A 291 6.10 -4.77 21.82
N ILE A 292 6.59 -4.19 22.91
CA ILE A 292 8.02 -4.08 23.18
C ILE A 292 8.60 -5.48 23.44
N LEU A 293 9.66 -5.82 22.71
CA LEU A 293 10.50 -6.98 22.99
C LEU A 293 11.70 -6.57 23.84
N LYS A 294 11.96 -7.37 24.87
CA LYS A 294 13.22 -7.36 25.60
C LYS A 294 14.10 -8.46 25.02
N LYS A 295 15.24 -8.07 24.46
CA LYS A 295 16.31 -9.02 24.12
C LYS A 295 16.95 -9.52 25.43
N ILE A 296 17.06 -10.84 25.59
CA ILE A 296 17.60 -11.53 26.77
C ILE A 296 19.00 -12.05 26.45
#